data_AF-A0A0A9VRX8-F1
#
_entry.id   AF-A0A0A9VRX8-F1
#
_cell.length_a   1.000
_cell.length_b   1.000
_cell.length_c   1.000
_cell.angle_alpha   90.00
_cell.angle_beta   90.00
_cell.angle_gamma   90.00
#
_symmetry.space_group_name_H-M   'P 1'
#
loop_
_entity.id
_entity.type
_entity.pdbx_description
1 polymer ?
#
loop_
_entity_poly.entity_id
_entity_poly.type
_entity_poly.pdbx_seq_one_letter_code
_entity_poly.pdbx_strand_id
1 'polypeptide(L)'
;MPNNQEGSFFIHKNEKSTQTTCPTVQRVDTFDARLKTFTLWPKVLHHLVHDLCSAGFHYLNERGDLVQCYSCGVEIGNWHLDDCAWIQHAKFHPECTHLINVKGSAFIKNALDGNEW
;
A
#
# COMPACT_ATOMS: atom_id res chain seq x y z
N MET A 1 29.45 1.59 -51.62
CA MET A 1 29.83 2.98 -51.96
C MET A 1 28.79 3.93 -51.36
N PRO A 2 29.23 5.12 -50.91
CA PRO A 2 28.67 6.00 -49.86
C PRO A 2 27.58 6.93 -50.44
N ASN A 3 27.02 7.98 -49.83
CA ASN A 3 27.47 9.04 -48.92
C ASN A 3 26.18 9.84 -48.58
N ASN A 4 25.85 10.16 -47.33
CA ASN A 4 26.15 11.41 -46.61
C ASN A 4 25.19 12.59 -46.87
N GLN A 5 25.15 13.46 -45.86
CA GLN A 5 24.56 14.81 -45.74
C GLN A 5 23.14 14.81 -45.16
N GLU A 6 22.79 15.63 -44.16
CA GLU A 6 23.47 16.75 -43.51
C GLU A 6 22.68 17.13 -42.25
N GLY A 7 23.25 17.94 -41.36
CA GLY A 7 22.44 18.75 -40.44
C GLY A 7 22.86 18.69 -38.98
N SER A 8 23.87 19.49 -38.63
CA SER A 8 23.95 20.07 -37.29
C SER A 8 22.69 20.92 -37.03
N PHE A 9 22.17 20.96 -35.80
CA PHE A 9 21.73 22.20 -35.13
C PHE A 9 21.11 21.90 -33.73
N PHE A 10 21.76 22.44 -32.68
CA PHE A 10 21.25 22.93 -31.38
C PHE A 10 20.58 21.95 -30.40
N ILE A 11 21.36 21.53 -29.41
CA ILE A 11 20.84 21.21 -28.07
C ILE A 11 20.29 22.52 -27.47
N HIS A 12 18.98 22.72 -27.53
CA HIS A 12 18.31 23.66 -26.64
C HIS A 12 18.32 23.03 -25.25
N LYS A 13 19.20 23.54 -24.37
CA LYS A 13 18.86 23.56 -22.95
C LYS A 13 17.62 24.44 -22.83
N ASN A 14 16.50 23.85 -22.48
CA ASN A 14 15.45 24.61 -21.82
C ASN A 14 15.00 23.91 -20.55
N GLU A 15 15.15 24.69 -19.51
CA GLU A 15 14.86 24.41 -18.13
C GLU A 15 13.36 24.63 -17.91
N LYS A 16 12.83 23.98 -16.87
CA LYS A 16 11.45 24.02 -16.33
C LYS A 16 10.51 22.92 -16.82
N SER A 17 10.41 21.86 -16.00
CA SER A 17 9.10 21.56 -15.42
C SER A 17 9.27 20.82 -14.08
N THR A 18 8.96 21.56 -13.02
CA THR A 18 8.55 21.11 -11.68
C THR A 18 9.37 19.96 -11.08
N GLN A 19 10.41 20.33 -10.33
CA GLN A 19 10.75 19.60 -9.11
C GLN A 19 9.56 19.74 -8.16
N THR A 20 8.53 18.93 -8.37
CA THR A 20 7.53 18.65 -7.35
C THR A 20 8.28 17.91 -6.26
N THR A 21 8.50 18.59 -5.14
CA THR A 21 9.17 18.06 -3.96
C THR A 21 8.59 16.69 -3.61
N CYS A 22 9.38 15.64 -3.76
CA CYS A 22 9.01 14.31 -3.28
C CYS A 22 8.80 14.42 -1.76
N PRO A 23 7.60 14.14 -1.22
CA PRO A 23 7.42 14.10 0.21
C PRO A 23 8.32 12.98 0.73
N THR A 24 9.04 13.28 1.81
CA THR A 24 9.89 12.38 2.58
C THR A 24 9.35 10.95 2.51
N VAL A 25 10.15 9.97 2.06
CA VAL A 25 9.75 8.55 2.08
C VAL A 25 9.52 8.16 3.54
N GLN A 26 8.28 8.29 4.01
CA GLN A 26 7.86 7.93 5.35
C GLN A 26 7.97 6.40 5.41
N ARG A 27 8.95 5.88 6.14
CA ARG A 27 9.10 4.44 6.34
C ARG A 27 7.92 3.94 7.17
N VAL A 28 7.14 3.03 6.61
CA VAL A 28 5.93 2.43 7.23
C VAL A 28 6.16 0.97 7.66
N ASP A 29 7.42 0.60 7.84
CA ASP A 29 7.86 -0.73 8.27
C ASP A 29 7.52 -1.01 9.74
N THR A 30 7.46 0.03 10.59
CA THR A 30 7.06 -0.11 12.00
C THR A 30 5.57 0.12 12.22
N PHE A 31 5.01 -0.53 13.25
CA PHE A 31 3.61 -0.34 13.64
C PHE A 31 3.27 1.14 13.91
N ASP A 32 4.09 1.83 14.70
CA ASP A 32 3.85 3.23 15.06
C ASP A 32 3.90 4.17 13.85
N ALA A 33 4.78 3.89 12.88
CA ALA A 33 4.81 4.67 11.64
C ALA A 33 3.54 4.46 10.81
N ARG A 34 3.01 3.23 10.74
CA ARG A 34 1.71 2.96 10.10
C ARG A 34 0.58 3.66 10.84
N LEU A 35 0.56 3.59 12.17
CA LEU A 35 -0.48 4.23 12.98
C LEU A 35 -0.57 5.74 12.73
N LYS A 36 0.58 6.40 12.58
CA LYS A 36 0.66 7.84 12.25
C LYS A 36 0.06 8.21 10.89
N THR A 37 -0.16 7.26 9.99
CA THR A 37 -0.80 7.55 8.70
C THR A 37 -2.31 7.74 8.82
N PHE A 38 -2.96 7.21 9.87
CA PHE A 38 -4.42 7.19 10.01
C PHE A 38 -5.03 8.52 10.52
N THR A 39 -4.37 9.67 10.30
CA THR A 39 -4.82 10.97 10.83
C THR A 39 -6.16 11.44 10.27
N LEU A 40 -6.49 11.07 9.03
CA LEU A 40 -7.73 11.42 8.34
C LEU A 40 -8.65 10.22 8.09
N TRP A 41 -8.40 9.11 8.79
CA TRP A 41 -9.20 7.90 8.65
C TRP A 41 -10.66 8.12 9.03
N PRO A 42 -11.64 7.49 8.32
CA PRO A 42 -13.05 7.64 8.65
C PRO A 42 -13.34 7.24 10.10
N LYS A 43 -13.95 8.15 10.87
CA LYS A 43 -14.25 7.95 12.30
C LYS A 43 -15.07 6.69 12.58
N VAL A 44 -15.99 6.35 11.67
CA VAL A 44 -16.86 5.16 11.78
C VAL A 44 -16.08 3.85 11.69
N LEU A 45 -14.90 3.86 11.06
CA LEU A 45 -14.00 2.70 10.91
C LEU A 45 -12.80 2.77 11.86
N HIS A 46 -12.76 3.70 12.80
CA HIS A 46 -11.57 3.96 13.61
C HIS A 46 -11.19 2.79 14.52
N HIS A 47 -12.15 1.92 14.87
CA HIS A 47 -11.88 0.69 15.63
C HIS A 47 -11.00 -0.30 14.86
N LEU A 48 -11.00 -0.26 13.52
CA LEU A 48 -10.17 -1.14 12.69
C LEU A 48 -8.70 -0.73 12.65
N VAL A 49 -8.36 0.51 12.99
CA VAL A 49 -7.02 1.10 12.77
C VAL A 49 -5.90 0.27 13.39
N HIS A 50 -6.09 -0.19 14.63
CA HIS A 50 -5.09 -0.99 15.33
C HIS A 50 -4.87 -2.35 14.63
N ASP A 51 -5.95 -2.99 14.18
CA ASP A 51 -5.91 -4.27 13.49
C ASP A 51 -5.33 -4.13 12.08
N LEU A 52 -5.66 -3.04 11.38
CA LEU A 52 -5.06 -2.69 10.09
C LEU A 52 -3.54 -2.53 10.25
N CYS A 53 -3.09 -1.73 11.22
CA CYS A 53 -1.66 -1.55 11.49
C CYS A 53 -0.97 -2.86 11.84
N SER A 54 -1.61 -3.72 12.64
CA SER A 54 -1.10 -5.05 13.02
C SER A 54 -0.99 -5.98 11.79
N ALA A 55 -1.98 -5.94 10.92
CA ALA A 55 -2.03 -6.67 9.65
C ALA A 55 -1.05 -6.13 8.59
N GLY A 56 -0.30 -5.07 8.90
CA GLY A 56 0.74 -4.50 8.04
C GLY A 56 0.25 -3.36 7.15
N PHE A 57 -0.97 -2.86 7.38
CA PHE A 57 -1.57 -1.82 6.57
C PHE A 57 -1.26 -0.41 7.08
N HIS A 58 -1.01 0.50 6.14
CA HIS A 58 -0.95 1.93 6.36
C HIS A 58 -1.94 2.63 5.44
N TYR A 59 -2.44 3.78 5.86
CA TYR A 59 -3.42 4.57 5.11
C TYR A 59 -2.75 5.32 3.95
N LEU A 60 -3.35 5.26 2.76
CA LEU A 60 -2.77 5.85 1.55
C LEU A 60 -3.31 7.23 1.16
N ASN A 61 -4.54 7.57 1.56
CA ASN A 61 -5.23 8.72 1.01
C ASN A 61 -5.73 9.67 2.09
N GLU A 62 -6.15 10.87 1.72
CA GLU A 62 -6.83 11.81 2.63
C GLU A 62 -8.36 11.72 2.53
N ARG A 63 -8.86 10.87 1.61
CA ARG A 63 -10.27 10.73 1.27
C ARG A 63 -10.62 9.27 0.99
N GLY A 64 -11.43 8.68 1.86
CA GLY A 64 -11.87 7.28 1.76
C GLY A 64 -11.16 6.40 2.78
N ASP A 65 -11.04 5.12 2.48
CA ASP A 65 -10.57 4.08 3.41
C ASP A 65 -9.53 3.15 2.77
N LEU A 66 -8.77 3.65 1.79
CA LEU A 66 -7.78 2.84 1.09
C LEU A 66 -6.52 2.69 1.92
N VAL A 67 -6.14 1.45 2.21
CA VAL A 67 -4.90 1.11 2.91
C VAL A 67 -4.01 0.23 2.03
N GLN A 68 -2.70 0.23 2.30
CA GLN A 68 -1.73 -0.60 1.61
C GLN A 68 -0.84 -1.37 2.57
N CYS A 69 -0.57 -2.64 2.26
CA CYS A 69 0.39 -3.43 3.02
C CYS A 69 1.82 -2.95 2.74
N TYR A 70 2.60 -2.65 3.78
CA TYR A 70 4.01 -2.25 3.62
C TYR A 70 4.90 -3.36 3.01
N SER A 71 4.50 -4.63 3.15
CA SER A 71 5.32 -5.78 2.77
C SER A 71 5.03 -6.28 1.36
N CYS A 72 3.76 -6.46 0.98
CA CYS A 72 3.39 -6.96 -0.36
C CYS A 72 2.83 -5.87 -1.29
N GLY A 73 2.54 -4.67 -0.78
CA GLY A 73 1.98 -3.59 -1.58
C GLY A 73 0.51 -3.77 -1.96
N VAL A 74 -0.20 -4.80 -1.46
CA VAL A 74 -1.63 -4.95 -1.75
C VAL A 74 -2.43 -3.79 -1.18
N GLU A 75 -3.34 -3.24 -1.98
CA GLU A 75 -4.23 -2.15 -1.60
C GLU A 75 -5.65 -2.68 -1.37
N ILE A 76 -6.27 -2.28 -0.26
CA ILE A 76 -7.62 -2.72 0.14
C ILE A 76 -8.41 -1.51 0.62
N GLY A 77 -9.63 -1.33 0.11
CA GLY A 77 -10.58 -0.29 0.51
C GLY A 77 -12.01 -0.83 0.52
N ASN A 78 -13.00 0.04 0.75
CA ASN A 78 -14.40 -0.32 0.99
C ASN A 78 -14.58 -1.23 2.22
N TRP A 79 -13.93 -0.85 3.32
CA TRP A 79 -14.00 -1.53 4.61
C TRP A 79 -15.36 -1.36 5.27
N HIS A 80 -15.89 -2.46 5.80
CA HIS A 80 -17.10 -2.51 6.60
C HIS A 80 -16.75 -2.64 8.09
N LEU A 81 -17.72 -2.34 8.95
CA LEU A 81 -17.56 -2.40 10.40
C LEU A 81 -17.13 -3.79 10.90
N ASP A 82 -17.59 -4.84 10.22
CA ASP A 82 -17.39 -6.24 10.60
C ASP A 82 -16.21 -6.91 9.86
N ASP A 83 -15.49 -6.16 9.02
CA ASP A 83 -14.34 -6.70 8.29
C ASP A 83 -13.17 -6.99 9.22
N CYS A 84 -12.54 -8.15 9.02
CA CYS A 84 -11.30 -8.52 9.70
C CYS A 84 -10.09 -8.23 8.79
N ALA A 85 -9.19 -7.35 9.25
CA ALA A 85 -8.00 -6.94 8.48
C ALA A 85 -7.14 -8.11 8.02
N TRP A 86 -6.92 -9.10 8.89
CA TRP A 86 -6.12 -10.29 8.56
C TRP A 86 -6.79 -11.21 7.55
N ILE A 87 -8.12 -11.35 7.62
CA ILE A 87 -8.88 -12.17 6.67
C ILE A 87 -8.88 -11.50 5.29
N GLN A 88 -9.12 -10.19 5.24
CA GLN A 88 -9.05 -9.45 3.98
C GLN A 88 -7.63 -9.54 3.39
N HIS A 89 -6.58 -9.37 4.19
CA HIS A 89 -5.20 -9.54 3.74
C HIS A 89 -4.96 -10.93 3.13
N ALA A 90 -5.42 -12.00 3.79
CA ALA A 90 -5.28 -13.37 3.27
C ALA A 90 -6.08 -13.60 1.98
N LYS A 91 -7.28 -13.04 1.86
CA LYS A 91 -8.12 -13.15 0.66
C LYS A 91 -7.50 -12.46 -0.55
N PHE A 92 -6.91 -11.27 -0.36
CA PHE A 92 -6.38 -10.49 -1.47
C PHE A 92 -4.93 -10.82 -1.82
N HIS A 93 -4.09 -11.23 -0.86
CA HIS A 93 -2.68 -11.53 -1.12
C HIS A 93 -2.10 -12.60 -0.17
N PRO A 94 -2.48 -13.89 -0.34
CA PRO A 94 -2.10 -14.97 0.57
C PRO A 94 -0.59 -15.24 0.62
N GLU A 95 0.16 -14.83 -0.40
CA GLU A 95 1.63 -15.03 -0.48
C GLU A 95 2.44 -13.93 0.21
N CYS A 96 1.78 -13.01 0.93
CA CYS A 96 2.45 -11.91 1.61
C CYS A 96 3.40 -12.43 2.71
N THR A 97 4.68 -12.03 2.66
CA THR A 97 5.68 -12.45 3.65
C THR A 97 5.30 -12.04 5.07
N HIS A 98 4.80 -10.81 5.29
CA HIS A 98 4.30 -10.38 6.61
C HIS A 98 3.16 -11.27 7.11
N LEU A 99 2.18 -11.54 6.24
CA LEU A 99 1.03 -12.37 6.57
C LEU A 99 1.45 -13.80 6.96
N ILE A 100 2.31 -14.42 6.14
CA ILE A 100 2.83 -15.77 6.39
C ILE A 100 3.60 -15.81 7.72
N ASN A 101 4.45 -14.82 7.97
CA ASN A 101 5.28 -14.77 9.18
C ASN A 101 4.45 -14.57 10.46
N VAL A 102 3.37 -13.79 10.41
CA VAL A 102 2.58 -13.47 11.61
C VAL A 102 1.43 -14.45 11.85
N LYS A 103 0.76 -14.93 10.80
CA LYS A 103 -0.45 -15.76 10.91
C LYS A 103 -0.24 -17.23 10.55
N GLY A 104 0.77 -17.54 9.73
CA GLY A 104 1.07 -18.89 9.28
C GLY A 104 0.11 -19.40 8.19
N SER A 105 0.52 -20.49 7.53
CA SER A 105 -0.20 -21.08 6.38
C SER A 105 -1.56 -21.66 6.72
N ALA A 106 -1.74 -22.21 7.93
CA ALA A 106 -3.02 -22.77 8.37
C ALA A 106 -4.13 -21.71 8.42
N PHE A 107 -3.84 -20.54 8.98
CA PHE A 107 -4.76 -19.41 8.99
C PHE A 107 -5.13 -18.96 7.57
N ILE A 108 -4.13 -18.83 6.70
CA ILE A 108 -4.33 -18.40 5.31
C ILE A 108 -5.26 -19.37 4.58
N LYS A 109 -5.01 -20.68 4.74
CA LYS A 109 -5.86 -21.71 4.14
C LYS A 109 -7.31 -21.61 4.64
N ASN A 110 -7.53 -21.51 5.95
CA ASN A 110 -8.88 -21.38 6.51
C ASN A 110 -9.61 -20.13 5.98
N ALA A 111 -8.90 -19.01 5.87
CA ALA A 111 -9.45 -17.75 5.37
C ALA A 111 -9.86 -17.83 3.89
N LEU A 112 -9.16 -18.64 3.08
CA LEU A 112 -9.47 -18.88 1.67
C LEU A 112 -10.60 -19.90 1.47
N ASP A 113 -10.63 -20.95 2.30
CA ASP A 113 -11.65 -21.99 2.24
C ASP A 113 -13.01 -21.50 2.76
N GLY A 114 -13.07 -20.33 3.42
CA GLY A 114 -14.28 -19.77 4.01
C GLY A 114 -14.78 -20.54 5.24
N ASN A 115 -13.89 -21.30 5.89
CA ASN A 115 -14.25 -22.24 6.96
C ASN A 115 -14.33 -21.61 8.36
N GLU A 116 -14.27 -20.29 8.49
CA GLU A 116 -14.54 -19.57 9.74
C GLU A 116 -15.29 -18.28 9.40
N TRP A 117 -16.58 -18.24 9.76
CA TRP A 117 -17.48 -17.16 10.24
C TRP A 117 -18.93 -17.61 10.06
#